data_AF-A0AAW9A6I2-F1
#
_entry.id   AF-A0AAW9A6I2-F1
#
_cell.length_a   1.000
_cell.length_b   1.000
_cell.length_c   1.000
_cell.angle_alpha   90.00
_cell.angle_beta   90.00
_cell.angle_gamma   90.00
#
_symmetry.space_group_name_H-M   'P 1'
#
loop_
_entity.id
_entity.type
_entity.pdbx_description
1 polymer ?
#
loop_
_entity_poly.entity_id
_entity_poly.type
_entity_poly.pdbx_seq_one_letter_code
_entity_poly.pdbx_strand_id
1 'polypeptide(L)'
;MLNFEDVLVKYETMIFACMRQLNIYRDYEQFRQTGRVALWLAWERFEYEKGDFAPFAYRYIRGAMMDEMKRANRFEQRFMPIEDEILTKLIEVDDAGDKRGSERLRYAVESLTEDDRKLLQWLLIMSRERTGVEIEYSGLIYRDIIEDDKKTSFTITIK
;
A
#
# COMPACT_ATOMS: atom_id res chain seq x y z
N MET A 1 -39.44 -5.12 4.59
CA MET A 1 -38.00 -5.04 4.91
C MET A 1 -37.58 -3.60 4.70
N LEU A 2 -36.88 -2.97 5.66
CA LEU A 2 -36.23 -1.69 5.39
C LEU A 2 -35.10 -1.97 4.40
N ASN A 3 -35.12 -1.28 3.26
CA ASN A 3 -34.05 -1.39 2.29
C ASN A 3 -32.98 -0.33 2.58
N PHE A 4 -31.72 -0.62 2.27
CA PHE A 4 -30.63 0.33 2.50
C PHE A 4 -30.84 1.61 1.69
N GLU A 5 -31.40 1.52 0.49
CA GLU A 5 -31.70 2.66 -0.38
C GLU A 5 -32.58 3.70 0.31
N ASP A 6 -33.56 3.29 1.10
CA ASP A 6 -34.43 4.21 1.85
C ASP A 6 -33.66 4.91 2.97
N VAL A 7 -32.79 4.16 3.66
CA VAL A 7 -31.89 4.69 4.69
C VAL A 7 -30.92 5.69 4.05
N LEU A 8 -30.35 5.36 2.89
CA LEU A 8 -29.44 6.21 2.16
C LEU A 8 -30.11 7.53 1.76
N VAL A 9 -31.32 7.48 1.17
CA VAL A 9 -32.08 8.69 0.82
C VAL A 9 -32.34 9.56 2.05
N LYS A 10 -32.68 8.95 3.20
CA LYS A 10 -32.95 9.68 4.45
C LYS A 10 -31.72 10.35 5.04
N TYR A 11 -30.54 9.73 4.95
CA TYR A 11 -29.33 10.19 5.61
C TYR A 11 -28.27 10.80 4.67
N GLU A 12 -28.52 10.89 3.35
CA GLU A 12 -27.58 11.52 2.40
C GLU A 12 -27.25 12.97 2.79
N THR A 13 -28.22 13.72 3.33
CA THR A 13 -27.98 15.09 3.83
C THR A 13 -26.98 15.15 4.98
N MET A 14 -26.90 14.10 5.80
CA MET A 14 -25.91 13.98 6.88
C MET A 14 -24.50 13.76 6.31
N ILE A 15 -24.37 13.00 5.22
CA ILE A 15 -23.08 12.83 4.52
C ILE A 15 -22.59 14.20 4.03
N PHE A 16 -23.45 14.97 3.35
CA PHE A 16 -23.10 16.31 2.89
C PHE A 16 -22.79 17.29 4.03
N ALA A 17 -23.51 17.20 5.15
CA ALA A 17 -23.22 17.99 6.34
C ALA A 17 -21.84 17.67 6.92
N CYS A 18 -21.47 16.39 7.02
CA CYS A 18 -20.14 15.96 7.46
C CYS A 18 -19.04 16.48 6.52
N MET A 19 -19.25 16.39 5.20
CA MET A 19 -18.28 16.91 4.21
C MET A 19 -18.06 18.41 4.36
N ARG A 20 -19.15 19.17 4.55
CA ARG A 20 -19.08 20.62 4.78
C ARG A 20 -18.37 20.96 6.08
N GLN A 21 -18.66 20.25 7.18
CA GLN A 21 -18.01 20.47 8.47
C GLN A 21 -16.52 20.11 8.47
N LEU A 22 -16.13 19.15 7.63
CA LEU A 22 -14.75 18.76 7.40
C LEU A 22 -14.01 19.62 6.39
N ASN A 23 -14.67 20.62 5.79
CA ASN A 23 -14.09 21.48 4.75
C ASN A 23 -13.51 20.67 3.57
N ILE A 24 -14.23 19.63 3.13
CA ILE A 24 -13.82 18.80 1.98
C ILE A 24 -14.24 19.51 0.68
N TYR A 25 -13.27 20.03 -0.06
CA TYR A 25 -13.49 20.76 -1.33
C TYR A 25 -12.94 20.04 -2.57
N ARG A 26 -12.21 18.95 -2.37
CA ARG A 26 -11.56 18.14 -3.42
C ARG A 26 -11.91 16.67 -3.23
N ASP A 27 -11.76 15.89 -4.28
CA ASP A 27 -12.06 14.45 -4.28
C ASP A 27 -13.49 14.16 -3.77
N TYR A 28 -14.42 15.04 -4.13
CA TYR A 28 -15.76 15.12 -3.54
C TYR A 28 -16.54 13.80 -3.67
N GLU A 29 -16.49 13.18 -4.85
CA GLU A 29 -17.17 11.91 -5.07
C GLU A 29 -16.56 10.77 -4.23
N GLN A 30 -15.24 10.75 -4.05
CA GLN A 30 -14.59 9.74 -3.20
C GLN A 30 -15.05 9.87 -1.75
N PHE A 31 -15.09 11.09 -1.20
CA PHE A 31 -15.60 11.31 0.16
C PHE A 31 -17.09 11.02 0.30
N ARG A 32 -17.90 11.33 -0.72
CA ARG A 32 -19.31 10.96 -0.75
C ARG A 32 -19.47 9.44 -0.69
N GLN A 33 -18.74 8.69 -1.49
CA GLN A 33 -18.77 7.23 -1.47
C GLN A 33 -18.28 6.65 -0.14
N THR A 34 -17.20 7.19 0.43
CA THR A 34 -16.74 6.83 1.79
C THR A 34 -17.86 7.03 2.82
N GLY A 35 -18.59 8.15 2.74
CA GLY A 35 -19.72 8.41 3.61
C GLY A 35 -20.86 7.39 3.45
N ARG A 36 -21.15 6.98 2.22
CA ARG A 36 -22.20 5.98 1.93
C ARG A 36 -21.84 4.59 2.42
N VAL A 37 -20.60 4.15 2.20
CA VAL A 37 -20.07 2.89 2.73
C VAL A 37 -20.10 2.91 4.26
N ALA A 38 -19.71 4.04 4.88
CA ALA A 38 -19.75 4.18 6.32
C ALA A 38 -21.18 4.15 6.88
N LEU A 39 -22.15 4.77 6.18
CA LEU A 39 -23.57 4.68 6.54
C LEU A 39 -24.09 3.24 6.44
N TRP A 40 -23.72 2.51 5.39
CA TRP A 40 -24.08 1.10 5.22
C TRP A 40 -23.51 0.24 6.36
N LEU A 41 -22.22 0.42 6.69
CA LEU A 41 -21.59 -0.27 7.83
C LEU A 41 -22.24 0.09 9.16
N ALA A 42 -22.64 1.35 9.34
CA ALA A 42 -23.37 1.77 10.52
C ALA A 42 -24.73 1.07 10.60
N TRP A 43 -25.45 0.98 9.47
CA TRP A 43 -26.75 0.30 9.42
C TRP A 43 -26.65 -1.19 9.76
N GLU A 44 -25.66 -1.89 9.21
CA GLU A 44 -25.39 -3.31 9.50
C GLU A 44 -25.02 -3.57 10.97
N ARG A 45 -24.27 -2.65 11.59
CA ARG A 45 -23.71 -2.83 12.94
C ARG A 45 -24.57 -2.20 14.05
N PHE A 46 -25.67 -1.58 13.69
CA PHE A 46 -26.47 -0.85 14.65
C PHE A 46 -27.32 -1.79 15.50
N GLU A 47 -27.19 -1.66 16.82
CA GLU A 47 -28.00 -2.39 17.78
C GLU A 47 -29.03 -1.43 18.39
N TYR A 48 -30.31 -1.71 18.19
CA TYR A 48 -31.41 -0.86 18.66
C TYR A 48 -31.42 -0.63 20.18
N GLU A 49 -30.84 -1.54 20.96
CA GLU A 49 -30.75 -1.41 22.42
C GLU A 49 -29.77 -0.31 22.86
N LYS A 50 -28.85 0.12 21.98
CA LYS A 50 -27.79 1.10 22.29
C LYS A 50 -28.22 2.56 22.06
N GLY A 51 -29.45 2.81 21.63
CA GLY A 51 -30.03 4.16 21.48
C GLY A 51 -30.48 4.47 20.06
N ASP A 52 -30.37 5.73 19.64
CA ASP A 52 -30.82 6.19 18.32
C ASP A 52 -29.79 5.96 17.20
N PHE A 53 -30.27 5.64 16.01
CA PHE A 53 -29.42 5.41 14.85
C PHE A 53 -28.70 6.66 14.36
N ALA A 54 -29.36 7.83 14.38
CA ALA A 54 -28.81 9.04 13.76
C ALA A 54 -27.48 9.51 14.39
N PRO A 55 -27.34 9.60 15.74
CA PRO A 55 -26.05 9.91 16.35
C PRO A 55 -24.97 8.85 16.08
N PHE A 56 -25.36 7.56 16.01
CA PHE A 56 -24.45 6.47 15.72
C PHE A 56 -23.92 6.55 14.28
N ALA A 57 -24.81 6.69 13.30
CA ALA A 57 -24.48 6.88 11.89
C ALA A 57 -23.59 8.11 11.68
N TYR A 58 -23.92 9.23 12.31
CA TYR A 58 -23.10 10.45 12.24
C TYR A 58 -21.66 10.19 12.70
N ARG A 59 -21.46 9.53 13.85
CA ARG A 59 -20.13 9.20 14.36
C ARG A 59 -19.37 8.28 13.39
N TYR A 60 -20.04 7.28 12.82
CA TYR A 60 -19.46 6.36 11.84
C TYR A 60 -19.01 7.09 10.57
N ILE A 61 -19.90 7.85 9.95
CA ILE A 61 -19.65 8.62 8.71
C ILE A 61 -18.50 9.59 8.94
N ARG A 62 -18.58 10.36 10.03
CA ARG A 62 -17.58 11.37 10.35
C ARG A 62 -16.20 10.75 10.60
N GLY A 63 -16.14 9.62 11.31
CA GLY A 63 -14.90 8.89 11.56
C GLY A 63 -14.27 8.37 10.27
N ALA A 64 -15.05 7.69 9.42
CA ALA A 64 -14.57 7.17 8.16
C ALA A 64 -14.03 8.26 7.23
N MET A 65 -14.70 9.42 7.15
CA MET A 65 -14.20 10.56 6.38
C MET A 65 -12.88 11.10 6.93
N MET A 66 -12.74 11.20 8.26
CA MET A 66 -11.47 11.63 8.88
C MET A 66 -10.32 10.65 8.57
N ASP A 67 -10.61 9.35 8.56
CA ASP A 67 -9.60 8.34 8.23
C ASP A 67 -9.19 8.39 6.76
N GLU A 68 -10.15 8.63 5.84
CA GLU A 68 -9.83 8.84 4.43
C GLU A 68 -9.03 10.13 4.21
N MET A 69 -9.32 11.22 4.94
CA MET A 69 -8.49 12.43 4.90
C MET A 69 -7.05 12.15 5.33
N LYS A 70 -6.85 11.39 6.41
CA LYS A 70 -5.49 11.00 6.83
C LYS A 70 -4.80 10.14 5.76
N ARG A 71 -5.55 9.27 5.07
CA ARG A 71 -5.03 8.44 3.98
C ARG A 71 -4.61 9.30 2.78
N ALA A 72 -5.47 10.22 2.36
CA ALA A 72 -5.19 11.16 1.28
C ALA A 72 -3.97 12.04 1.59
N ASN A 73 -3.89 12.61 2.79
CA ASN A 73 -2.74 13.43 3.20
C ASN A 73 -1.43 12.64 3.21
N ARG A 74 -1.44 11.39 3.68
CA ARG A 74 -0.25 10.52 3.63
C ARG A 74 0.15 10.18 2.20
N PHE A 75 -0.82 10.03 1.30
CA PHE A 75 -0.57 9.79 -0.10
C PHE A 75 0.11 11.02 -0.73
N GLU A 76 -0.42 12.21 -0.55
CA GLU A 76 0.16 13.45 -1.08
C GLU A 76 1.57 13.74 -0.55
N GLN A 77 1.83 13.43 0.72
CA GLN A 77 3.18 13.58 1.29
C GLN A 77 4.19 12.62 0.67
N ARG A 78 3.75 11.43 0.22
CA ARG A 78 4.63 10.40 -0.38
C ARG A 78 4.73 10.52 -1.89
N PHE A 79 3.69 11.05 -2.52
CA PHE A 79 3.56 11.14 -3.96
C PHE A 79 3.36 12.60 -4.33
N MET A 80 4.43 13.26 -4.72
CA MET A 80 4.35 14.54 -5.40
C MET A 80 4.08 14.25 -6.88
N PRO A 81 2.97 14.74 -7.47
CA PRO A 81 2.82 14.70 -8.91
C PRO A 81 3.92 15.56 -9.53
N ILE A 82 4.85 14.90 -10.23
CA ILE A 82 5.92 15.54 -10.98
C ILE A 82 5.44 15.62 -12.43
N GLU A 83 5.55 16.78 -13.06
CA GLU A 83 5.26 16.92 -14.49
C GLU A 83 6.17 16.02 -15.31
N ASP A 84 5.64 15.40 -16.36
CA ASP A 84 6.38 14.44 -17.19
C ASP A 84 7.71 15.02 -17.73
N GLU A 85 7.75 16.31 -18.04
CA GLU A 85 8.98 16.99 -18.45
C GLU A 85 10.05 17.04 -17.35
N ILE A 86 9.65 17.26 -16.10
CA ILE A 86 10.54 17.26 -14.94
C ILE A 86 11.00 15.83 -14.65
N LEU A 87 10.09 14.85 -14.75
CA LEU A 87 10.41 13.43 -14.59
C LEU A 87 11.44 12.98 -15.63
N THR A 88 11.23 13.36 -16.89
CA THR A 88 12.13 13.05 -18.02
C THR A 88 13.52 13.64 -17.76
N LYS A 89 13.60 14.90 -17.35
CA LYS A 89 14.88 15.54 -16.99
C LYS A 89 15.59 14.87 -15.82
N LEU A 90 14.86 14.42 -14.79
CA LEU A 90 15.45 13.71 -13.66
C LEU A 90 16.02 12.35 -14.07
N ILE A 91 15.33 11.62 -14.95
CA ILE A 91 15.81 10.36 -15.52
C ILE A 91 17.06 10.57 -16.38
N GLU A 92 17.08 11.62 -17.21
CA GLU A 92 18.23 11.98 -18.03
C GLU A 92 19.46 12.39 -17.19
N VAL A 93 19.26 13.08 -16.06
CA VAL A 93 20.33 13.46 -15.13
C VAL A 93 20.92 12.25 -14.40
N ASP A 94 20.11 11.24 -14.05
CA ASP A 94 20.58 10.00 -13.43
C ASP A 94 21.44 9.17 -14.40
N ASP A 95 21.04 9.07 -15.67
CA ASP A 95 21.80 8.38 -16.73
C ASP A 95 23.12 9.10 -17.09
N ALA A 96 23.14 10.43 -16.94
CA ALA A 96 24.37 11.22 -17.08
C ALA A 96 25.28 11.16 -15.83
N GLY A 97 24.75 10.76 -14.67
CA GLY A 97 25.30 11.03 -13.34
C GLY A 97 26.24 9.99 -12.75
N ASP A 98 26.22 8.71 -13.15
CA ASP A 98 27.11 7.70 -12.57
C ASP A 98 27.64 6.64 -13.55
N LYS A 99 28.32 7.11 -14.60
CA LYS A 99 29.10 6.22 -15.49
C LYS A 99 30.15 5.42 -14.71
N ARG A 100 30.71 6.00 -13.64
CA ARG A 100 31.74 5.35 -12.80
C ARG A 100 31.19 4.20 -11.97
N GLY A 101 30.03 4.36 -11.34
CA GLY A 101 29.36 3.28 -10.60
C GLY A 101 28.90 2.17 -11.54
N SER A 102 28.39 2.54 -12.72
CA SER A 102 28.01 1.58 -13.77
C SER A 102 29.19 0.75 -14.29
N GLU A 103 30.36 1.38 -14.52
CA GLU A 103 31.59 0.67 -14.90
C GLU A 103 32.12 -0.23 -13.79
N ARG A 104 32.06 0.21 -12.52
CA ARG A 104 32.48 -0.62 -11.37
C ARG A 104 31.55 -1.81 -11.14
N LEU A 105 30.25 -1.62 -11.29
CA LEU A 105 29.25 -2.69 -11.23
C LEU A 105 29.47 -3.67 -12.37
N ARG A 106 29.72 -3.18 -13.58
CA ARG A 106 30.03 -4.01 -14.73
C ARG A 106 31.29 -4.86 -14.49
N TYR A 107 32.38 -4.24 -14.03
CA TYR A 107 33.61 -4.97 -13.71
C TYR A 107 33.40 -6.00 -12.60
N ALA A 108 32.67 -5.63 -11.54
CA ALA A 108 32.34 -6.55 -10.45
C ALA A 108 31.52 -7.76 -10.98
N VAL A 109 30.50 -7.53 -11.80
CA VAL A 109 29.68 -8.59 -12.40
C VAL A 109 30.47 -9.44 -13.40
N GLU A 110 31.40 -8.83 -14.14
CA GLU A 110 32.31 -9.53 -15.05
C GLU A 110 33.31 -10.43 -14.30
N SER A 111 33.72 -10.02 -13.08
CA SER A 111 34.64 -10.77 -12.22
C SER A 111 34.02 -11.91 -11.41
N LEU A 112 32.69 -12.05 -11.42
CA LEU A 112 31.98 -13.13 -10.75
C LEU A 112 32.04 -14.44 -11.53
N THR A 113 31.93 -15.55 -10.81
CA THR A 113 31.78 -16.87 -11.42
C THR A 113 30.43 -16.97 -12.14
N GLU A 114 30.32 -17.92 -13.08
CA GLU A 114 29.11 -18.08 -13.87
C GLU A 114 27.89 -18.47 -13.00
N ASP A 115 28.13 -19.21 -11.92
CA ASP A 115 27.10 -19.60 -10.95
C ASP A 115 26.65 -18.40 -10.11
N ASP A 116 27.59 -17.56 -9.64
CA ASP A 116 27.27 -16.34 -8.90
C ASP A 116 26.52 -15.31 -9.76
N ARG A 117 26.88 -15.20 -11.05
CA ARG A 117 26.19 -14.32 -11.99
C ARG A 117 24.74 -14.78 -12.21
N LYS A 118 24.53 -16.09 -12.38
CA LYS A 118 23.17 -16.67 -12.51
C LYS A 118 22.37 -16.47 -11.24
N LEU A 119 22.98 -16.65 -10.06
CA LEU A 119 22.35 -16.37 -8.78
C LEU A 119 21.92 -14.90 -8.65
N LEU A 120 22.79 -13.95 -9.02
CA LEU A 120 22.46 -12.53 -9.01
C LEU A 120 21.34 -12.18 -9.98
N GLN A 121 21.38 -12.69 -11.22
CA GLN A 121 20.32 -12.49 -12.20
C GLN A 121 18.98 -13.02 -11.66
N TRP A 122 18.99 -14.22 -11.08
CA TRP A 122 17.82 -14.83 -10.48
C TRP A 122 17.30 -14.02 -9.30
N LEU A 123 18.14 -13.62 -8.35
CA LEU A 123 17.76 -12.75 -7.22
C LEU A 123 17.17 -11.42 -7.69
N LEU A 124 17.69 -10.83 -8.78
CA LEU A 124 17.20 -9.57 -9.31
C LEU A 124 15.82 -9.73 -9.95
N ILE A 125 15.57 -10.84 -10.64
CA ILE A 125 14.24 -11.22 -11.16
C ILE A 125 13.27 -11.46 -9.99
N MET A 126 13.69 -12.26 -9.01
CA MET A 126 12.90 -12.56 -7.80
C MET A 126 12.63 -11.34 -6.94
N SER A 127 13.51 -10.32 -6.92
CA SER A 127 13.26 -9.09 -6.16
C SER A 127 12.09 -8.26 -6.71
N ARG A 128 11.74 -8.46 -8.00
CA ARG A 128 10.64 -7.75 -8.66
C ARG A 128 9.30 -8.43 -8.44
N GLU A 129 9.31 -9.73 -8.16
CA GLU A 129 8.13 -10.53 -7.86
C GLU A 129 8.15 -10.83 -6.36
N ARG A 130 7.40 -10.06 -5.54
CA ARG A 130 7.34 -10.23 -4.08
C ARG A 130 6.72 -11.58 -3.68
N THR A 131 7.41 -12.69 -3.92
CA THR A 131 6.94 -14.04 -3.62
C THR A 131 8.11 -14.90 -3.15
N GLY A 132 7.96 -15.47 -1.96
CA GLY A 132 8.93 -16.40 -1.37
C GLY A 132 9.01 -17.70 -2.17
N VAL A 133 10.23 -18.14 -2.43
CA VAL A 133 10.52 -19.40 -3.13
C VAL A 133 11.58 -20.14 -2.34
N GLU A 134 11.25 -21.37 -1.91
CA GLU A 134 12.22 -22.37 -1.44
C GLU A 134 13.01 -22.90 -2.63
N ILE A 135 14.32 -23.05 -2.46
CA ILE A 135 15.22 -23.51 -3.52
C ILE A 135 15.89 -24.82 -3.07
N GLU A 136 15.62 -25.91 -3.78
CA GLU A 136 16.49 -27.10 -3.75
C GLU A 136 17.62 -26.90 -4.76
N TYR A 137 18.84 -26.69 -4.26
CA TYR A 137 20.05 -26.86 -5.06
C TYR A 137 20.53 -28.30 -4.93
N SER A 138 20.84 -28.92 -6.08
CA SER A 138 21.38 -30.28 -6.15
C SER A 138 22.73 -30.37 -5.43
N GLY A 139 22.71 -30.82 -4.18
CA GLY A 139 23.91 -31.15 -3.42
C GLY A 139 23.73 -31.02 -1.91
N LEU A 140 23.05 -32.02 -1.32
CA LEU A 140 22.93 -32.32 0.13
C LEU A 140 21.84 -31.55 0.91
N ILE A 141 20.62 -32.11 0.81
CA ILE A 141 19.56 -32.25 1.82
C ILE A 141 19.74 -31.41 3.10
N TYR A 142 18.92 -30.36 3.21
CA TYR A 142 18.64 -29.61 4.44
C TYR A 142 17.80 -30.47 5.38
N ARG A 143 18.38 -30.92 6.50
CA ARG A 143 17.61 -31.39 7.66
C ARG A 143 17.85 -30.44 8.83
N ASP A 144 16.76 -29.80 9.20
CA ASP A 144 16.39 -29.32 10.54
C ASP A 144 16.10 -27.83 10.55
N ILE A 145 14.82 -27.56 10.27
CA ILE A 145 14.14 -26.30 10.54
C ILE A 145 14.00 -26.21 12.06
N ILE A 146 14.79 -25.36 12.71
CA ILE A 146 14.42 -24.83 14.02
C ILE A 146 13.62 -23.56 13.75
N GLU A 147 12.30 -23.75 13.78
CA GLU A 147 11.33 -22.68 13.81
C GLU A 147 11.42 -22.04 15.20
N ASP A 148 12.01 -20.85 15.30
CA ASP A 148 11.84 -20.00 16.47
C ASP A 148 11.48 -18.59 16.04
N ASP A 149 10.42 -18.11 16.67
CA ASP A 149 9.60 -16.97 16.29
C ASP A 149 10.41 -15.66 16.41
N LYS A 150 10.27 -14.77 15.42
CA LYS A 150 10.64 -13.33 15.42
C LYS A 150 11.96 -12.82 14.83
N LYS A 151 12.76 -13.59 14.09
CA LYS A 151 13.76 -12.96 13.17
C LYS A 151 14.17 -13.94 12.08
N THR A 152 13.70 -13.72 10.86
CA THR A 152 14.24 -14.44 9.70
C THR A 152 15.59 -13.82 9.32
N SER A 153 16.64 -14.23 10.03
CA SER A 153 18.03 -14.00 9.63
C SER A 153 18.54 -15.24 8.92
N PHE A 154 18.84 -15.11 7.62
CA PHE A 154 19.51 -16.15 6.84
C PHE A 154 21.02 -15.91 6.91
N THR A 155 21.77 -16.88 7.42
CA THR A 155 23.22 -16.86 7.37
C THR A 155 23.68 -17.76 6.24
N ILE A 156 24.21 -17.17 5.18
CA ILE A 156 24.85 -17.89 4.08
C ILE A 156 26.35 -17.97 4.42
N THR A 157 26.86 -19.17 4.66
CA THR A 157 28.30 -19.42 4.78
C THR A 157 28.79 -20.08 3.52
N ILE A 158 29.63 -19.35 2.76
CA ILE A 158 30.33 -19.85 1.57
C ILE A 158 31.72 -20.31 2.02
N LYS A 159 32.15 -21.49 1.59
CA LYS A 159 33.46 -22.07 1.94
C LYS A 159 34.51 -21.72 0.88
#